data_AF-A0A7G8T6K5-F1
#
_entry.id   AF-A0A7G8T6K5-F1
#
_cell.length_a   1.000
_cell.length_b   1.000
_cell.length_c   1.000
_cell.angle_alpha   90.00
_cell.angle_beta   90.00
_cell.angle_gamma   90.00
#
_symmetry.space_group_name_H-M   'P 1'
#
loop_
_entity.id
_entity.type
_entity.pdbx_description
1 polymer ?
#
loop_
_entity_poly.entity_id
_entity_poly.type
_entity_poly.pdbx_seq_one_letter_code
_entity_poly.pdbx_strand_id
1 'polypeptide(L)'
;MNIKQAKEEIQNTVRAYLQRDENGNYRIEPVRQRPVLLMGPPGVGKTQIIEQVARECGVALVAYTITHHTRQSAVGLPFIQKKSYGGREYSVTEYTMSEIIASVYDKMERTGIQEGILFIDEINCVSETLAPTMLQFLQGKTFGNQKVPRGWIIVAAGNPPEYNRSAREFDIVTLDRVRKIDVEPDFSVWKEYAYRQSVHGAILSYLEIRKENFYRIETTPDGVAFATARGWEDLSEMMKMCESLGLEVGQDLVLQYIQNPAAAKDFANYYELYKKYREDYRVDEILNGNISERAVAMLQKAQFDEKLSVIGLLLSRLNEKFREAFLTDRLTEAVFGRLKEWKKQLEDQAAEPGTALRQLAREAEDSLNRRRENGQTGRDEEAAEYGCVRLLEQYARELITAEPETPEAAFAFVKERFAEQTGRRSMEIDRVSAMLHRAFDFMAVAFGESQEMVVFVTELTVGFYSSKFILENGSEPYDRWNRKLLLGDKRREILTEIDGLST
;
A
#
# COMPACT_ATOMS: atom_id res chain seq x y z
N MET A 1 -3.03 13.65 -13.68
CA MET A 1 -3.32 13.62 -12.22
C MET A 1 -2.41 12.60 -11.56
N ASN A 2 -2.10 12.73 -10.28
CA ASN A 2 -1.26 11.74 -9.61
C ASN A 2 -2.06 10.48 -9.20
N ILE A 3 -1.35 9.42 -8.81
CA ILE A 3 -1.94 8.12 -8.49
C ILE A 3 -2.90 8.16 -7.27
N LYS A 4 -2.68 9.07 -6.32
CA LYS A 4 -3.52 9.22 -5.12
C LYS A 4 -4.87 9.84 -5.47
N GLN A 5 -4.87 10.89 -6.29
CA GLN A 5 -6.10 11.49 -6.83
C GLN A 5 -6.88 10.47 -7.68
N ALA A 6 -6.19 9.67 -8.50
CA ALA A 6 -6.83 8.62 -9.27
C ALA A 6 -7.50 7.56 -8.37
N LYS A 7 -6.84 7.16 -7.27
CA LYS A 7 -7.42 6.26 -6.27
C LYS A 7 -8.71 6.82 -5.66
N GLU A 8 -8.69 8.08 -5.23
CA GLU A 8 -9.87 8.76 -4.65
C GLU A 8 -11.04 8.82 -5.64
N GLU A 9 -10.76 9.15 -6.90
CA GLU A 9 -11.76 9.14 -7.98
C GLU A 9 -12.40 7.76 -8.18
N ILE A 10 -11.60 6.70 -8.18
CA ILE A 10 -12.11 5.33 -8.32
C ILE A 10 -12.92 4.93 -7.08
N GLN A 11 -12.47 5.29 -5.88
CA GLN A 11 -13.20 5.02 -4.64
C GLN A 11 -14.58 5.71 -4.65
N ASN A 12 -14.63 6.99 -5.05
CA ASN A 12 -15.88 7.72 -5.21
C ASN A 12 -16.77 7.10 -6.28
N THR A 13 -16.18 6.60 -7.37
CA THR A 13 -16.91 5.88 -8.42
C THR A 13 -17.56 4.61 -7.88
N VAL A 14 -16.82 3.80 -7.13
CA VAL A 14 -17.32 2.56 -6.54
C VAL A 14 -18.50 2.85 -5.61
N ARG A 15 -18.34 3.81 -4.70
CA ARG A 15 -19.41 4.24 -3.79
C ARG A 15 -20.64 4.74 -4.54
N ALA A 16 -20.45 5.59 -5.55
CA ALA A 16 -21.56 6.16 -6.32
C ALA A 16 -22.30 5.11 -7.16
N TYR A 17 -21.57 4.19 -7.80
CA TYR A 17 -22.15 3.17 -8.68
C TYR A 17 -22.86 2.05 -7.90
N LEU A 18 -22.42 1.75 -6.68
CA LEU A 18 -23.04 0.73 -5.82
C LEU A 18 -24.13 1.29 -4.90
N GLN A 19 -24.32 2.61 -4.86
CA GLN A 19 -25.37 3.23 -4.05
C GLN A 19 -26.76 2.76 -4.50
N ARG A 20 -27.58 2.30 -3.54
CA ARG A 20 -28.94 1.83 -3.78
C ARG A 20 -30.01 2.88 -3.42
N ASP A 21 -31.16 2.78 -4.05
CA ASP A 21 -32.38 3.51 -3.69
C ASP A 21 -33.18 2.76 -2.60
N GLU A 22 -34.31 3.33 -2.19
CA GLU A 22 -35.19 2.76 -1.16
C GLU A 22 -35.78 1.39 -1.55
N ASN A 23 -35.81 1.08 -2.85
CA ASN A 23 -36.31 -0.18 -3.39
C ASN A 23 -35.20 -1.25 -3.54
N GLY A 24 -33.96 -0.92 -3.16
CA GLY A 24 -32.81 -1.81 -3.31
C GLY A 24 -32.20 -1.86 -4.71
N ASN A 25 -32.61 -0.99 -5.64
CA ASN A 25 -32.03 -0.88 -6.98
C ASN A 25 -30.83 0.07 -6.97
N TYR A 26 -29.85 -0.15 -7.87
CA TYR A 26 -28.75 0.79 -8.04
C TYR A 26 -29.26 2.14 -8.56
N ARG A 27 -28.89 3.24 -7.88
CA ARG A 27 -29.32 4.60 -8.27
C ARG A 27 -28.85 4.97 -9.67
N ILE A 28 -27.68 4.48 -10.06
CA ILE A 28 -27.17 4.55 -11.43
C ILE A 28 -27.29 3.16 -12.03
N GLU A 29 -28.21 3.02 -12.99
CA GLU A 29 -28.39 1.77 -13.72
C GLU A 29 -27.06 1.24 -14.29
N PRO A 30 -26.78 -0.08 -14.23
CA PRO A 30 -25.51 -0.65 -14.69
C PRO A 30 -25.12 -0.26 -16.12
N VAL A 31 -26.10 -0.02 -17.00
CA VAL A 31 -25.88 0.42 -18.39
C VAL A 31 -25.34 1.86 -18.49
N ARG A 32 -25.60 2.72 -17.50
CA ARG A 32 -25.14 4.13 -17.45
C ARG A 32 -23.84 4.31 -16.67
N GLN A 33 -23.42 3.29 -15.95
CA GLN A 33 -22.15 3.28 -15.23
C GLN A 33 -20.99 3.09 -16.22
N ARG A 34 -20.42 4.18 -16.74
CA ARG A 34 -19.26 4.14 -17.63
C ARG A 34 -18.06 3.46 -16.95
N PRO A 35 -17.34 2.54 -17.61
CA PRO A 35 -16.08 1.99 -17.06
C PRO A 35 -15.06 3.08 -16.81
N VAL A 36 -14.16 2.83 -15.85
CA VAL A 36 -13.01 3.71 -15.61
C VAL A 36 -11.82 3.19 -16.40
N LEU A 37 -11.14 4.07 -17.14
CA LEU A 37 -9.92 3.74 -17.89
C LEU A 37 -8.75 4.55 -17.33
N LEU A 38 -7.81 3.88 -16.70
CA LEU A 38 -6.56 4.45 -16.21
C LEU A 38 -5.50 4.39 -17.32
N MET A 39 -5.03 5.54 -17.79
CA MET A 39 -3.92 5.65 -18.73
C MET A 39 -2.74 6.24 -17.99
N GLY A 40 -1.61 5.54 -17.95
CA GLY A 40 -0.41 6.07 -17.32
C GLY A 40 0.78 5.19 -17.59
N PRO A 41 2.01 5.64 -17.33
CA PRO A 41 3.18 4.90 -17.70
C PRO A 41 3.36 3.66 -16.77
N PRO A 42 4.22 2.69 -17.13
CA PRO A 42 4.37 1.46 -16.37
C PRO A 42 4.93 1.70 -14.96
N GLY A 43 4.56 0.85 -14.01
CA GLY A 43 5.17 0.89 -12.67
C GLY A 43 4.76 2.06 -11.76
N VAL A 44 3.75 2.86 -12.11
CA VAL A 44 3.21 3.96 -11.25
C VAL A 44 2.20 3.51 -10.19
N GLY A 45 1.94 2.21 -10.04
CA GLY A 45 1.04 1.67 -9.01
C GLY A 45 -0.44 1.52 -9.41
N LYS A 46 -0.77 1.54 -10.72
CA LYS A 46 -2.16 1.40 -11.23
C LYS A 46 -2.88 0.17 -10.66
N THR A 47 -2.25 -1.00 -10.73
CA THR A 47 -2.82 -2.27 -10.21
C THR A 47 -2.99 -2.24 -8.69
N GLN A 48 -1.98 -1.75 -7.97
CA GLN A 48 -1.97 -1.67 -6.50
C GLN A 48 -3.09 -0.77 -5.96
N ILE A 49 -3.40 0.36 -6.62
CA ILE A 49 -4.51 1.21 -6.15
C ILE A 49 -5.88 0.54 -6.32
N ILE A 50 -6.07 -0.33 -7.32
CA ILE A 50 -7.34 -1.05 -7.49
C ILE A 50 -7.56 -2.05 -6.36
N GLU A 51 -6.51 -2.77 -5.98
CA GLU A 51 -6.51 -3.66 -4.81
C GLU A 51 -6.86 -2.89 -3.53
N GLN A 52 -6.24 -1.71 -3.34
CA GLN A 52 -6.54 -0.85 -2.19
C GLN A 52 -7.99 -0.36 -2.21
N VAL A 53 -8.52 0.08 -3.35
CA VAL A 53 -9.91 0.54 -3.45
C VAL A 53 -10.89 -0.61 -3.18
N ALA A 54 -10.65 -1.80 -3.73
CA ALA A 54 -11.51 -2.96 -3.48
C ALA A 54 -11.58 -3.28 -1.98
N ARG A 55 -10.42 -3.29 -1.31
CA ARG A 55 -10.31 -3.49 0.14
C ARG A 55 -11.05 -2.41 0.93
N GLU A 56 -10.77 -1.13 0.65
CA GLU A 56 -11.33 0.00 1.39
C GLU A 56 -12.84 0.18 1.17
N CYS A 57 -13.36 -0.26 0.02
CA CYS A 57 -14.80 -0.26 -0.27
C CYS A 57 -15.49 -1.56 0.19
N GLY A 58 -14.75 -2.57 0.63
CA GLY A 58 -15.31 -3.86 1.04
C GLY A 58 -15.93 -4.67 -0.10
N VAL A 59 -15.44 -4.51 -1.33
CA VAL A 59 -15.94 -5.19 -2.54
C VAL A 59 -14.95 -6.24 -3.03
N ALA A 60 -15.42 -7.24 -3.79
CA ALA A 60 -14.54 -8.23 -4.38
C ALA A 60 -13.65 -7.63 -5.49
N LEU A 61 -12.51 -8.25 -5.76
CA LEU A 61 -11.65 -7.90 -6.90
C LEU A 61 -11.36 -9.15 -7.73
N VAL A 62 -11.51 -9.00 -9.04
CA VAL A 62 -11.04 -9.93 -10.06
C VAL A 62 -10.14 -9.14 -11.00
N ALA A 63 -8.87 -9.51 -11.10
CA ALA A 63 -7.88 -8.86 -11.94
C ALA A 63 -7.45 -9.79 -13.09
N TYR A 64 -7.43 -9.26 -14.31
CA TYR A 64 -7.01 -9.97 -15.53
C TYR A 64 -6.01 -9.15 -16.32
N THR A 65 -4.92 -9.78 -16.74
CA THR A 65 -3.97 -9.21 -17.70
C THR A 65 -4.22 -9.82 -19.07
N ILE A 66 -4.72 -9.00 -20.01
CA ILE A 66 -5.28 -9.52 -21.26
C ILE A 66 -4.23 -10.03 -22.27
N THR A 67 -2.97 -9.63 -22.11
CA THR A 67 -1.86 -9.95 -23.03
C THR A 67 -1.53 -11.44 -23.12
N HIS A 68 -1.95 -12.25 -22.14
CA HIS A 68 -1.73 -13.70 -22.12
C HIS A 68 -2.90 -14.53 -22.65
N HIS A 69 -4.01 -13.90 -23.04
CA HIS A 69 -5.21 -14.64 -23.42
C HIS A 69 -5.40 -14.74 -24.94
N THR A 70 -5.79 -15.93 -25.36
CA THR A 70 -6.30 -16.15 -26.71
C THR A 70 -7.73 -15.65 -26.81
N ARG A 71 -8.20 -15.41 -28.05
CA ARG A 71 -9.62 -15.12 -28.29
C ARG A 71 -10.52 -16.22 -27.74
N GLN A 72 -10.10 -17.48 -27.76
CA GLN A 72 -10.89 -18.59 -27.23
C GLN A 72 -11.07 -18.52 -25.71
N SER A 73 -10.00 -18.29 -24.93
CA SER A 73 -10.11 -18.15 -23.47
C SER A 73 -10.93 -16.93 -23.07
N ALA A 74 -10.79 -15.84 -23.83
CA ALA A 74 -11.51 -14.61 -23.56
C ALA A 74 -13.00 -14.72 -23.93
N VAL A 75 -13.36 -15.23 -25.11
CA VAL A 75 -14.75 -15.24 -25.62
C VAL A 75 -15.52 -16.52 -25.26
N GLY A 76 -14.82 -17.60 -24.96
CA GLY A 76 -15.36 -18.95 -24.82
C GLY A 76 -15.10 -19.82 -26.06
N LEU A 77 -15.30 -21.11 -25.90
CA LEU A 77 -15.17 -22.09 -26.97
C LEU A 77 -16.49 -22.24 -27.74
N PRO A 78 -16.47 -22.23 -29.09
CA PRO A 78 -17.67 -22.43 -29.87
C PRO A 78 -18.14 -23.89 -29.77
N PHE A 79 -19.43 -24.10 -29.59
CA PHE A 79 -20.08 -25.41 -29.65
C PHE A 79 -21.37 -25.34 -30.46
N ILE A 80 -21.77 -26.49 -31.02
CA ILE A 80 -22.97 -26.58 -31.85
C ILE A 80 -24.17 -26.85 -30.94
N GLN A 81 -25.21 -26.03 -31.06
CA GLN A 81 -26.49 -26.22 -30.39
C GLN A 81 -27.61 -26.29 -31.43
N LYS A 82 -28.63 -27.11 -31.18
CA LYS A 82 -29.85 -27.15 -31.99
C LYS A 82 -30.87 -26.16 -31.43
N LYS A 83 -31.37 -25.26 -32.28
CA LYS A 83 -32.46 -24.32 -31.93
C LYS A 83 -33.59 -24.42 -32.94
N SER A 84 -34.83 -24.31 -32.45
CA SER A 84 -36.02 -24.30 -33.30
C SER A 84 -36.43 -22.85 -33.60
N TYR A 85 -36.49 -22.50 -34.89
CA TYR A 85 -36.97 -21.21 -35.37
C TYR A 85 -38.12 -21.46 -36.34
N GLY A 86 -39.30 -20.88 -36.08
CA GLY A 86 -40.47 -21.04 -36.95
C GLY A 86 -40.90 -22.51 -37.13
N GLY A 87 -40.72 -23.36 -36.12
CA GLY A 87 -41.08 -24.78 -36.16
C GLY A 87 -40.08 -25.69 -36.91
N ARG A 88 -38.92 -25.17 -37.32
CA ARG A 88 -37.83 -25.96 -37.93
C ARG A 88 -36.57 -25.90 -37.08
N GLU A 89 -35.89 -27.03 -36.93
CA GLU A 89 -34.61 -27.12 -36.24
C GLU A 89 -33.44 -26.67 -37.12
N TYR A 90 -32.59 -25.83 -36.55
CA TYR A 90 -31.34 -25.36 -37.14
C TYR A 90 -30.18 -25.63 -36.19
N SER A 91 -29.02 -25.99 -36.74
CA SER A 91 -27.76 -25.94 -35.99
C SER A 91 -27.30 -24.50 -35.90
N VAL A 92 -27.07 -24.00 -34.69
CA VAL A 92 -26.47 -22.69 -34.42
C VAL A 92 -25.16 -22.85 -33.66
N THR A 93 -24.28 -21.88 -33.79
CA THR A 93 -23.05 -21.79 -32.98
C THR A 93 -23.33 -20.98 -31.73
N GLU A 94 -23.08 -21.57 -30.57
CA GLU A 94 -23.03 -20.89 -29.28
C GLU A 94 -21.61 -20.92 -28.70
N TYR A 95 -21.36 -20.12 -27.66
CA TYR A 95 -20.06 -20.03 -27.00
C TYR A 95 -20.21 -20.39 -25.53
N THR A 96 -19.22 -21.08 -24.97
CA THR A 96 -19.14 -21.30 -23.51
C THR A 96 -18.99 -19.98 -22.78
N MET A 97 -19.20 -19.98 -21.46
CA MET A 97 -18.87 -18.83 -20.63
C MET A 97 -17.38 -18.47 -20.78
N SER A 98 -17.09 -17.18 -20.87
CA SER A 98 -15.75 -16.63 -20.82
C SER A 98 -15.10 -16.97 -19.48
N GLU A 99 -13.80 -17.32 -19.49
CA GLU A 99 -13.03 -17.51 -18.25
C GLU A 99 -13.07 -16.25 -17.36
N ILE A 100 -13.06 -15.07 -17.97
CA ILE A 100 -13.13 -13.78 -17.26
C ILE A 100 -14.44 -13.68 -16.49
N ILE A 101 -15.57 -13.97 -17.14
CA ILE A 101 -16.88 -13.90 -16.48
C ILE A 101 -17.06 -15.05 -15.47
N ALA A 102 -16.56 -16.24 -15.77
CA ALA A 102 -16.59 -17.38 -14.86
C ALA A 102 -15.85 -17.06 -13.55
N SER A 103 -14.67 -16.46 -13.62
CA SER A 103 -13.91 -16.07 -12.42
C SER A 103 -14.63 -15.05 -11.54
N VAL A 104 -15.47 -14.19 -12.12
CA VAL A 104 -16.31 -13.25 -11.38
C VAL A 104 -17.34 -14.03 -10.56
N TYR A 105 -18.05 -14.98 -11.18
CA TYR A 105 -18.99 -15.85 -10.47
C TYR A 105 -18.28 -16.72 -9.42
N ASP A 106 -17.16 -17.33 -9.76
CA ASP A 106 -16.34 -18.12 -8.82
C ASP A 106 -15.92 -17.26 -7.61
N LYS A 107 -15.53 -16.01 -7.83
CA LYS A 107 -15.17 -15.08 -6.75
C LYS A 107 -16.40 -14.75 -5.90
N MET A 108 -17.57 -14.51 -6.49
CA MET A 108 -18.81 -14.27 -5.75
C MET A 108 -19.20 -15.48 -4.90
N GLU A 109 -19.10 -16.70 -5.44
CA GLU A 109 -19.43 -17.94 -4.71
C GLU A 109 -18.45 -18.20 -3.57
N ARG A 110 -17.14 -18.06 -3.82
CA ARG A 110 -16.10 -18.30 -2.81
C ARG A 110 -16.13 -17.27 -1.68
N THR A 111 -16.34 -16.00 -2.00
CA THR A 111 -16.27 -14.91 -1.02
C THR A 111 -17.61 -14.59 -0.36
N GLY A 112 -18.73 -14.98 -1.00
CA GLY A 112 -20.07 -14.53 -0.63
C GLY A 112 -20.37 -13.07 -0.99
N ILE A 113 -19.39 -12.34 -1.55
CA ILE A 113 -19.52 -10.91 -1.87
C ILE A 113 -20.09 -10.77 -3.29
N GLN A 114 -21.26 -10.13 -3.40
CA GLN A 114 -21.99 -9.99 -4.66
C GLN A 114 -21.53 -8.79 -5.52
N GLU A 115 -20.84 -7.83 -4.90
CA GLU A 115 -20.39 -6.59 -5.54
C GLU A 115 -18.87 -6.58 -5.68
N GLY A 116 -18.34 -6.03 -6.78
CA GLY A 116 -16.93 -6.16 -7.07
C GLY A 116 -16.39 -5.22 -8.13
N ILE A 117 -15.07 -5.27 -8.30
CA ILE A 117 -14.33 -4.62 -9.39
C ILE A 117 -13.78 -5.72 -10.30
N LEU A 118 -14.12 -5.63 -11.59
CA LEU A 118 -13.46 -6.39 -12.64
C LEU A 118 -12.38 -5.49 -13.25
N PHE A 119 -11.13 -5.75 -12.87
CA PHE A 119 -9.97 -5.01 -13.31
C PHE A 119 -9.31 -5.68 -14.52
N ILE A 120 -9.19 -4.94 -15.63
CA ILE A 120 -8.47 -5.41 -16.83
C ILE A 120 -7.20 -4.59 -17.01
N ASP A 121 -6.06 -5.21 -16.77
CA ASP A 121 -4.74 -4.61 -17.00
C ASP A 121 -4.28 -4.81 -18.45
N GLU A 122 -3.44 -3.88 -18.90
CA GLU A 122 -2.90 -3.81 -20.27
C GLU A 122 -3.98 -3.87 -21.38
N ILE A 123 -5.13 -3.23 -21.14
CA ILE A 123 -6.31 -3.30 -22.03
C ILE A 123 -6.02 -2.93 -23.49
N ASN A 124 -5.04 -2.06 -23.71
CA ASN A 124 -4.68 -1.57 -25.03
C ASN A 124 -3.52 -2.35 -25.69
N CYS A 125 -2.97 -3.36 -25.03
CA CYS A 125 -1.97 -4.28 -25.57
C CYS A 125 -2.59 -5.58 -26.12
N VAL A 126 -3.90 -5.57 -26.32
CA VAL A 126 -4.66 -6.71 -26.86
C VAL A 126 -4.26 -7.06 -28.28
N SER A 127 -4.37 -8.35 -28.61
CA SER A 127 -4.21 -8.80 -29.99
C SER A 127 -5.25 -8.15 -30.90
N GLU A 128 -4.92 -8.06 -32.19
CA GLU A 128 -5.82 -7.49 -33.20
C GLU A 128 -7.17 -8.24 -33.28
N THR A 129 -7.13 -9.55 -33.07
CA THR A 129 -8.31 -10.41 -33.12
C THR A 129 -9.22 -10.25 -31.90
N LEU A 130 -8.72 -9.69 -30.81
CA LEU A 130 -9.46 -9.47 -29.56
C LEU A 130 -9.88 -8.00 -29.36
N ALA A 131 -9.20 -7.05 -30.01
CA ALA A 131 -9.48 -5.63 -29.89
C ALA A 131 -10.98 -5.28 -30.05
N PRO A 132 -11.70 -5.74 -31.09
CA PRO A 132 -13.13 -5.43 -31.24
C PRO A 132 -13.98 -5.91 -30.05
N THR A 133 -13.66 -7.09 -29.52
CA THR A 133 -14.37 -7.66 -28.36
C THR A 133 -14.08 -6.87 -27.08
N MET A 134 -12.86 -6.38 -26.89
CA MET A 134 -12.53 -5.53 -25.74
C MET A 134 -13.21 -4.17 -25.81
N LEU A 135 -13.29 -3.58 -27.00
CA LEU A 135 -14.05 -2.35 -27.20
C LEU A 135 -15.53 -2.59 -26.92
N GLN A 136 -16.12 -3.69 -27.41
CA GLN A 136 -17.49 -4.06 -27.07
C GLN A 136 -17.68 -4.26 -25.56
N PHE A 137 -16.70 -4.86 -24.88
CA PHE A 137 -16.75 -5.07 -23.44
C PHE A 137 -16.76 -3.76 -22.66
N LEU A 138 -15.87 -2.81 -22.99
CA LEU A 138 -15.86 -1.48 -22.38
C LEU A 138 -17.17 -0.72 -22.65
N GLN A 139 -17.71 -0.85 -23.86
CA GLN A 139 -18.89 -0.07 -24.26
C GLN A 139 -20.22 -0.66 -23.77
N GLY A 140 -20.33 -2.00 -23.75
CA GLY A 140 -21.59 -2.72 -23.55
C GLY A 140 -21.62 -3.59 -22.30
N LYS A 141 -20.55 -3.60 -21.48
CA LYS A 141 -20.39 -4.47 -20.29
C LYS A 141 -20.72 -5.94 -20.56
N THR A 142 -20.37 -6.37 -21.76
CA THR A 142 -20.67 -7.72 -22.24
C THR A 142 -19.41 -8.27 -22.86
N PHE A 143 -19.00 -9.46 -22.43
CA PHE A 143 -17.88 -10.17 -23.00
C PHE A 143 -18.42 -11.35 -23.80
N GLY A 144 -18.29 -11.29 -25.13
CA GLY A 144 -19.00 -12.22 -26.02
C GLY A 144 -20.52 -12.05 -25.89
N ASN A 145 -21.21 -13.13 -25.52
CA ASN A 145 -22.66 -13.12 -25.29
C ASN A 145 -23.05 -12.98 -23.81
N GLN A 146 -22.08 -12.86 -22.91
CA GLN A 146 -22.30 -12.87 -21.46
C GLN A 146 -22.15 -11.46 -20.87
N LYS A 147 -23.14 -11.04 -20.08
CA LYS A 147 -23.07 -9.74 -19.39
C LYS A 147 -22.22 -9.85 -18.13
N VAL A 148 -21.51 -8.78 -17.82
CA VAL A 148 -20.91 -8.59 -16.50
C VAL A 148 -22.03 -8.58 -15.45
N PRO A 149 -21.90 -9.33 -14.34
CA PRO A 149 -22.92 -9.36 -13.29
C PRO A 149 -23.27 -7.97 -12.76
N ARG A 150 -24.52 -7.78 -12.33
CA ARG A 150 -24.93 -6.53 -11.66
C ARG A 150 -24.13 -6.36 -10.36
N GLY A 151 -23.73 -5.13 -10.03
CA GLY A 151 -22.87 -4.86 -8.87
C GLY A 151 -21.37 -4.97 -9.16
N TRP A 152 -20.99 -5.30 -10.40
CA TRP A 152 -19.59 -5.33 -10.81
C TRP A 152 -19.22 -4.12 -11.68
N ILE A 153 -18.18 -3.41 -11.25
CA ILE A 153 -17.66 -2.21 -11.88
C ILE A 153 -16.45 -2.58 -12.71
N ILE A 154 -16.41 -2.10 -13.96
CA ILE A 154 -15.27 -2.34 -14.85
C ILE A 154 -14.27 -1.20 -14.65
N VAL A 155 -13.05 -1.59 -14.31
CA VAL A 155 -11.89 -0.69 -14.31
C VAL A 155 -10.85 -1.29 -15.26
N ALA A 156 -10.29 -0.49 -16.15
CA ALA A 156 -9.27 -0.93 -17.08
C ALA A 156 -8.02 -0.06 -16.92
N ALA A 157 -6.84 -0.63 -17.12
CA ALA A 157 -5.58 0.10 -17.15
C ALA A 157 -4.84 -0.15 -18.47
N GLY A 158 -4.29 0.92 -19.03
CA GLY A 158 -3.47 0.88 -20.24
C GLY A 158 -2.21 1.73 -20.08
N ASN A 159 -1.27 1.53 -20.99
CA ASN A 159 -0.06 2.33 -21.08
C ASN A 159 -0.14 3.22 -22.32
N PRO A 160 0.29 4.50 -22.26
CA PRO A 160 0.40 5.31 -23.46
C PRO A 160 1.34 4.63 -24.49
N PRO A 161 1.06 4.75 -25.81
CA PRO A 161 1.85 4.07 -26.85
C PRO A 161 3.35 4.38 -26.83
N GLU A 162 3.72 5.57 -26.37
CA GLU A 162 5.12 5.99 -26.20
C GLU A 162 5.92 5.09 -25.23
N TYR A 163 5.25 4.41 -24.29
CA TYR A 163 5.89 3.51 -23.31
C TYR A 163 5.80 2.03 -23.70
N ASN A 164 4.93 1.66 -24.64
CA ASN A 164 4.73 0.26 -25.02
C ASN A 164 4.37 0.16 -26.51
N ARG A 165 5.25 -0.44 -27.31
CA ARG A 165 5.04 -0.59 -28.77
C ARG A 165 3.83 -1.44 -29.15
N SER A 166 3.37 -2.31 -28.25
CA SER A 166 2.18 -3.13 -28.46
C SER A 166 0.90 -2.40 -28.05
N ALA A 167 1.00 -1.28 -27.35
CA ALA A 167 -0.14 -0.48 -26.93
C ALA A 167 -0.74 0.29 -28.12
N ARG A 168 -2.05 0.18 -28.27
CA ARG A 168 -2.84 0.87 -29.30
C ARG A 168 -3.53 2.08 -28.69
N GLU A 169 -3.80 3.09 -29.52
CA GLU A 169 -4.66 4.20 -29.13
C GLU A 169 -6.13 3.82 -29.23
N PHE A 170 -6.93 4.35 -28.31
CA PHE A 170 -8.38 4.23 -28.36
C PHE A 170 -8.97 5.33 -29.24
N ASP A 171 -9.92 4.97 -30.09
CA ASP A 171 -10.67 5.95 -30.88
C ASP A 171 -11.60 6.81 -30.01
N ILE A 172 -12.06 7.94 -30.59
CA ILE A 172 -12.95 8.88 -29.91
C ILE A 172 -14.28 8.24 -29.48
N VAL A 173 -14.77 7.25 -30.24
CA VAL A 173 -16.04 6.55 -29.97
C VAL A 173 -15.93 5.72 -28.69
N THR A 174 -14.78 5.11 -28.46
CA THR A 174 -14.47 4.34 -27.26
C THR A 174 -14.23 5.26 -26.08
N LEU A 175 -13.44 6.33 -26.30
CA LEU A 175 -13.16 7.30 -25.25
C LEU A 175 -14.41 8.02 -24.72
N ASP A 176 -15.42 8.28 -25.58
CA ASP A 176 -16.71 8.85 -25.15
C ASP A 176 -17.52 7.93 -24.22
N ARG A 177 -17.25 6.62 -24.23
CA ARG A 177 -18.00 5.62 -23.45
C ARG A 177 -17.33 5.22 -22.15
N VAL A 178 -16.13 5.73 -21.88
CA VAL A 178 -15.38 5.48 -20.65
C VAL A 178 -15.13 6.78 -19.87
N ARG A 179 -14.79 6.65 -18.60
CA ARG A 179 -14.20 7.72 -17.81
C ARG A 179 -12.69 7.55 -17.85
N LYS A 180 -12.01 8.29 -18.72
CA LYS A 180 -10.55 8.28 -18.84
C LYS A 180 -9.91 9.10 -17.71
N ILE A 181 -8.93 8.52 -17.04
CA ILE A 181 -8.09 9.16 -16.04
C ILE A 181 -6.63 9.01 -16.47
N ASP A 182 -5.97 10.13 -16.74
CA ASP A 182 -4.53 10.17 -17.06
C ASP A 182 -3.69 10.29 -15.78
N VAL A 183 -2.90 9.27 -15.50
CA VAL A 183 -2.06 9.09 -14.31
C VAL A 183 -0.61 9.37 -14.63
N GLU A 184 0.00 10.28 -13.88
CA GLU A 184 1.40 10.66 -14.01
C GLU A 184 2.21 10.26 -12.77
N PRO A 185 3.51 9.95 -12.92
CA PRO A 185 4.40 9.72 -11.79
C PRO A 185 4.56 11.00 -10.96
N ASP A 186 4.43 10.87 -9.65
CA ASP A 186 4.63 11.97 -8.70
C ASP A 186 5.45 11.44 -7.52
N PHE A 187 6.65 11.99 -7.34
CA PHE A 187 7.56 11.56 -6.29
C PHE A 187 7.01 11.85 -4.89
N SER A 188 6.36 12.99 -4.68
CA SER A 188 5.84 13.38 -3.37
C SER A 188 4.75 12.41 -2.92
N VAL A 189 3.87 12.01 -3.85
CA VAL A 189 2.84 11.01 -3.59
C VAL A 189 3.44 9.62 -3.38
N TRP A 190 4.43 9.24 -4.20
CA TRP A 190 5.11 7.96 -4.00
C TRP A 190 5.88 7.90 -2.68
N LYS A 191 6.43 9.02 -2.22
CA LYS A 191 7.14 9.11 -0.94
C LYS A 191 6.24 8.79 0.25
N GLU A 192 5.00 9.30 0.27
CA GLU A 192 3.99 8.92 1.27
C GLU A 192 3.78 7.40 1.31
N TYR A 193 3.62 6.79 0.13
CA TYR A 193 3.50 5.34 0.00
C TYR A 193 4.75 4.61 0.48
N ALA A 194 5.93 5.11 0.09
CA ALA A 194 7.22 4.50 0.37
C ALA A 194 7.54 4.50 1.88
N TYR A 195 7.14 5.55 2.63
CA TYR A 195 7.19 5.53 4.10
C TYR A 195 6.34 4.40 4.69
N ARG A 196 5.12 4.22 4.18
CA ARG A 196 4.20 3.16 4.64
C ARG A 196 4.72 1.77 4.29
N GLN A 197 5.31 1.58 3.12
CA GLN A 197 5.96 0.31 2.75
C GLN A 197 7.35 0.11 3.37
N SER A 198 7.83 1.08 4.16
CA SER A 198 9.17 1.07 4.74
C SER A 198 10.25 0.87 3.68
N VAL A 199 10.15 1.57 2.53
CA VAL A 199 11.19 1.58 1.48
C VAL A 199 12.52 1.99 2.08
N HIS A 200 13.60 1.39 1.61
CA HIS A 200 14.95 1.58 2.14
C HIS A 200 15.33 3.07 2.22
N GLY A 201 15.78 3.52 3.39
CA GLY A 201 16.04 4.94 3.67
C GLY A 201 17.05 5.60 2.73
N ALA A 202 18.04 4.85 2.23
CA ALA A 202 18.98 5.36 1.23
C ALA A 202 18.31 5.74 -0.09
N ILE A 203 17.30 4.98 -0.55
CA ILE A 203 16.56 5.28 -1.78
C ILE A 203 15.75 6.56 -1.59
N LEU A 204 15.06 6.68 -0.47
CA LEU A 204 14.28 7.90 -0.15
C LEU A 204 15.18 9.14 -0.08
N SER A 205 16.32 9.02 0.60
CA SER A 205 17.26 10.13 0.78
C SER A 205 17.90 10.53 -0.55
N TYR A 206 18.28 9.55 -1.38
CA TYR A 206 18.78 9.78 -2.72
C TYR A 206 17.77 10.49 -3.62
N LEU A 207 16.53 9.98 -3.68
CA LEU A 207 15.50 10.53 -4.57
C LEU A 207 15.00 11.90 -4.09
N GLU A 208 15.13 12.24 -2.81
CA GLU A 208 14.87 13.60 -2.34
C GLU A 208 15.88 14.61 -2.93
N ILE A 209 17.14 14.19 -3.08
CA ILE A 209 18.22 15.00 -3.68
C ILE A 209 18.15 14.97 -5.21
N ARG A 210 17.80 13.83 -5.80
CA ARG A 210 17.77 13.54 -7.25
C ARG A 210 16.37 13.16 -7.72
N LYS A 211 15.40 14.06 -7.56
CA LYS A 211 13.98 13.82 -7.89
C LYS A 211 13.78 13.45 -9.35
N GLU A 212 14.63 13.96 -10.24
CA GLU A 212 14.64 13.63 -11.66
C GLU A 212 14.90 12.15 -11.94
N ASN A 213 15.57 11.42 -11.02
CA ASN A 213 15.85 9.99 -11.17
C ASN A 213 14.72 9.09 -10.65
N PHE A 214 13.66 9.65 -10.06
CA PHE A 214 12.51 8.89 -9.58
C PHE A 214 11.82 8.14 -10.74
N TYR A 215 11.59 8.83 -11.84
CA TYR A 215 10.93 8.26 -13.00
C TYR A 215 11.55 8.80 -14.30
N ARG A 216 12.25 7.94 -15.03
CA ARG A 216 12.91 8.27 -16.30
C ARG A 216 12.69 7.14 -17.30
N ILE A 217 12.32 7.47 -18.52
CA ILE A 217 12.28 6.52 -19.63
C ILE A 217 12.88 7.21 -20.84
N GLU A 218 13.96 6.63 -21.37
CA GLU A 218 14.75 7.20 -22.45
C GLU A 218 15.03 6.12 -23.49
N THR A 219 14.92 6.49 -24.77
CA THR A 219 15.35 5.61 -25.87
C THR A 219 16.79 5.93 -26.22
N THR A 220 17.68 4.95 -26.08
CA THR A 220 19.10 5.04 -26.39
C THR A 220 19.43 4.14 -27.61
N PRO A 221 20.63 4.28 -28.21
CA PRO A 221 21.06 3.38 -29.29
C PRO A 221 21.07 1.89 -28.89
N ASP A 222 21.31 1.60 -27.62
CA ASP A 222 21.43 0.24 -27.08
C ASP A 222 20.10 -0.35 -26.56
N GLY A 223 19.01 0.44 -26.56
CA GLY A 223 17.70 0.01 -26.11
C GLY A 223 16.93 1.07 -25.35
N VAL A 224 15.96 0.64 -24.54
CA VAL A 224 15.21 1.54 -23.64
C VAL A 224 15.91 1.54 -22.28
N ALA A 225 16.34 2.71 -21.82
CA ALA A 225 16.89 2.90 -20.48
C ALA A 225 15.82 3.50 -19.57
N PHE A 226 15.61 2.92 -18.37
CA PHE A 226 14.51 3.35 -17.52
C PHE A 226 14.75 3.20 -16.01
N ALA A 227 14.10 4.09 -15.26
CA ALA A 227 13.91 4.04 -13.82
C ALA A 227 12.42 4.27 -13.53
N THR A 228 11.82 3.42 -12.70
CA THR A 228 10.39 3.51 -12.36
C THR A 228 10.20 3.38 -10.85
N ALA A 229 9.06 3.86 -10.36
CA ALA A 229 8.68 3.73 -8.96
C ALA A 229 8.70 2.26 -8.47
N ARG A 230 8.23 1.32 -9.31
CA ARG A 230 8.34 -0.12 -9.05
C ARG A 230 9.79 -0.60 -8.94
N GLY A 231 10.67 -0.17 -9.85
CA GLY A 231 12.09 -0.57 -9.80
C GLY A 231 12.78 -0.14 -8.51
N TRP A 232 12.46 1.04 -7.99
CA TRP A 232 12.96 1.52 -6.69
C TRP A 232 12.41 0.69 -5.51
N GLU A 233 11.14 0.31 -5.55
CA GLU A 233 10.53 -0.56 -4.54
C GLU A 233 11.15 -1.97 -4.53
N ASP A 234 11.31 -2.58 -5.69
CA ASP A 234 11.90 -3.91 -5.83
C ASP A 234 13.38 -3.92 -5.39
N LEU A 235 14.14 -2.86 -5.76
CA LEU A 235 15.51 -2.67 -5.29
C LEU A 235 15.58 -2.55 -3.77
N SER A 236 14.65 -1.80 -3.15
CA SER A 236 14.58 -1.65 -1.70
C SER A 236 14.47 -2.99 -0.99
N GLU A 237 13.60 -3.89 -1.46
CA GLU A 237 13.45 -5.22 -0.87
C GLU A 237 14.73 -6.05 -0.99
N MET A 238 15.37 -6.03 -2.17
CA MET A 238 16.64 -6.75 -2.37
C MET A 238 17.76 -6.17 -1.50
N MET A 239 17.85 -4.84 -1.36
CA MET A 239 18.83 -4.18 -0.51
C MET A 239 18.71 -4.61 0.95
N LYS A 240 17.49 -4.59 1.51
CA LYS A 240 17.25 -5.04 2.89
C LYS A 240 17.69 -6.50 3.09
N MET A 241 17.41 -7.36 2.12
CA MET A 241 17.83 -8.76 2.16
C MET A 241 19.35 -8.90 2.08
N CYS A 242 20.01 -8.19 1.17
CA CYS A 242 21.47 -8.15 1.09
C CYS A 242 22.10 -7.71 2.41
N GLU A 243 21.64 -6.62 3.00
CA GLU A 243 22.13 -6.14 4.30
C GLU A 243 21.95 -7.19 5.40
N SER A 244 20.80 -7.86 5.46
CA SER A 244 20.54 -8.91 6.46
C SER A 244 21.45 -10.14 6.31
N LEU A 245 21.92 -10.40 5.09
CA LEU A 245 22.81 -11.51 4.75
C LEU A 245 24.29 -11.10 4.71
N GLY A 246 24.60 -9.82 4.92
CA GLY A 246 25.95 -9.28 4.77
C GLY A 246 26.49 -9.30 3.33
N LEU A 247 25.60 -9.25 2.33
CA LEU A 247 25.96 -9.21 0.91
C LEU A 247 26.16 -7.76 0.45
N GLU A 248 27.11 -7.55 -0.45
CA GLU A 248 27.40 -6.24 -1.02
C GLU A 248 26.34 -5.83 -2.06
N VAL A 249 25.89 -4.57 -1.98
CA VAL A 249 25.00 -3.95 -2.96
C VAL A 249 25.84 -3.07 -3.89
N GLY A 250 26.34 -3.66 -4.97
CA GLY A 250 27.12 -2.97 -5.99
C GLY A 250 26.28 -2.35 -7.11
N GLN A 251 26.92 -1.56 -7.98
CA GLN A 251 26.28 -0.93 -9.15
C GLN A 251 25.59 -1.96 -10.07
N ASP A 252 26.18 -3.13 -10.28
CA ASP A 252 25.62 -4.16 -11.15
C ASP A 252 24.29 -4.70 -10.62
N LEU A 253 24.13 -4.80 -9.29
CA LEU A 253 22.86 -5.17 -8.67
C LEU A 253 21.84 -4.06 -8.85
N VAL A 254 22.22 -2.81 -8.60
CA VAL A 254 21.33 -1.65 -8.78
C VAL A 254 20.83 -1.58 -10.23
N LEU A 255 21.71 -1.80 -11.22
CA LEU A 255 21.37 -1.73 -12.64
C LEU A 255 20.33 -2.77 -13.07
N GLN A 256 20.23 -3.92 -12.39
CA GLN A 256 19.23 -4.94 -12.68
C GLN A 256 17.79 -4.43 -12.43
N TYR A 257 17.62 -3.56 -11.43
CA TYR A 257 16.32 -2.99 -11.05
C TYR A 257 16.10 -1.59 -11.63
N ILE A 258 17.14 -0.76 -11.65
CA ILE A 258 17.16 0.58 -12.21
C ILE A 258 17.92 0.51 -13.53
N GLN A 259 17.24 0.10 -14.60
CA GLN A 259 17.81 -0.12 -15.93
C GLN A 259 18.14 1.19 -16.67
N ASN A 260 18.50 2.25 -15.93
CA ASN A 260 19.09 3.47 -16.44
C ASN A 260 20.53 3.56 -15.90
N PRO A 261 21.56 3.36 -16.75
CA PRO A 261 22.95 3.30 -16.31
C PRO A 261 23.43 4.54 -15.53
N ALA A 262 22.94 5.73 -15.89
CA ALA A 262 23.30 6.96 -15.19
C ALA A 262 22.70 7.00 -13.78
N ALA A 263 21.39 6.74 -13.66
CA ALA A 263 20.70 6.71 -12.37
C ALA A 263 21.20 5.58 -11.45
N ALA A 264 21.49 4.40 -12.01
CA ALA A 264 22.02 3.26 -11.26
C ALA A 264 23.42 3.54 -10.69
N LYS A 265 24.30 4.12 -11.52
CA LYS A 265 25.64 4.52 -11.07
C LYS A 265 25.59 5.60 -10.01
N ASP A 266 24.76 6.63 -10.21
CA ASP A 266 24.61 7.73 -9.26
C ASP A 266 24.07 7.23 -7.91
N PHE A 267 23.06 6.36 -7.91
CA PHE A 267 22.54 5.74 -6.69
C PHE A 267 23.57 4.83 -6.00
N ALA A 268 24.30 3.99 -6.76
CA ALA A 268 25.31 3.12 -6.17
C ALA A 268 26.41 3.91 -5.44
N ASN A 269 26.90 5.00 -6.05
CA ASN A 269 27.86 5.90 -5.41
C ASN A 269 27.26 6.57 -4.17
N TYR A 270 26.00 7.01 -4.26
CA TYR A 270 25.29 7.60 -3.12
C TYR A 270 25.12 6.59 -1.98
N TYR A 271 24.83 5.32 -2.27
CA TYR A 271 24.65 4.29 -1.25
C TYR A 271 25.95 4.01 -0.47
N GLU A 272 27.11 4.04 -1.13
CA GLU A 272 28.41 3.97 -0.43
C GLU A 272 28.61 5.15 0.52
N LEU A 273 28.27 6.37 0.09
CA LEU A 273 28.30 7.55 0.97
C LEU A 273 27.30 7.42 2.12
N TYR A 274 26.11 6.89 1.86
CA TYR A 274 25.08 6.67 2.87
C TYR A 274 25.54 5.71 3.97
N LYS A 275 26.20 4.60 3.60
CA LYS A 275 26.84 3.68 4.56
C LYS A 275 27.91 4.38 5.38
N LYS A 276 28.78 5.15 4.73
CA LYS A 276 29.82 5.93 5.41
C LYS A 276 29.22 6.92 6.40
N TYR A 277 28.18 7.67 6.03
CA TYR A 277 27.49 8.59 6.94
C TYR A 277 26.85 7.86 8.11
N ARG A 278 26.26 6.67 7.89
CA ARG A 278 25.72 5.86 8.98
C ARG A 278 26.79 5.50 10.02
N GLU A 279 28.00 5.15 9.57
CA GLU A 279 29.13 4.82 10.42
C GLU A 279 29.73 6.06 11.11
N ASP A 280 29.94 7.16 10.36
CA ASP A 280 30.55 8.38 10.86
C ASP A 280 29.67 9.09 11.89
N TYR A 281 28.35 9.15 11.65
CA TYR A 281 27.39 9.83 12.53
C TYR A 281 26.83 8.92 13.63
N ARG A 282 26.96 7.59 13.52
CA ARG A 282 26.53 6.60 14.52
C ARG A 282 25.09 6.85 14.98
N VAL A 283 24.16 6.84 14.03
CA VAL A 283 22.75 7.24 14.22
C VAL A 283 22.06 6.51 15.36
N ASP A 284 22.36 5.23 15.56
CA ASP A 284 21.84 4.45 16.70
C ASP A 284 22.29 5.02 18.06
N GLU A 285 23.50 5.59 18.16
CA GLU A 285 23.97 6.25 19.38
C GLU A 285 23.24 7.58 19.63
N ILE A 286 23.02 8.36 18.57
CA ILE A 286 22.26 9.62 18.62
C ILE A 286 20.85 9.34 19.18
N LEU A 287 20.14 8.36 18.62
CA LEU A 287 18.78 8.01 19.06
C LEU A 287 18.76 7.38 20.46
N ASN A 288 19.89 6.83 20.92
CA ASN A 288 20.06 6.37 22.31
C ASN A 288 20.49 7.48 23.28
N GLY A 289 20.69 8.71 22.81
CA GLY A 289 20.98 9.90 23.62
C GLY A 289 22.46 10.20 23.77
N ASN A 290 23.33 9.45 23.09
CA ASN A 290 24.76 9.66 23.08
C ASN A 290 25.13 10.56 21.90
N ILE A 291 24.94 11.87 22.07
CA ILE A 291 25.30 12.86 21.04
C ILE A 291 26.80 13.14 21.14
N SER A 292 27.56 12.79 20.08
CA SER A 292 28.98 13.14 20.03
C SER A 292 29.18 14.57 19.52
N GLU A 293 30.03 15.35 20.21
CA GLU A 293 30.42 16.69 19.76
C GLU A 293 31.05 16.66 18.35
N ARG A 294 31.76 15.58 18.04
CA ARG A 294 32.32 15.33 16.70
C ARG A 294 31.23 15.25 15.64
N ALA A 295 30.18 14.46 15.86
CA ALA A 295 29.08 14.32 14.90
C ALA A 295 28.38 15.68 14.67
N VAL A 296 28.12 16.42 15.73
CA VAL A 296 27.53 17.77 15.64
C VAL A 296 28.42 18.71 14.83
N ALA A 297 29.72 18.78 15.15
CA ALA A 297 30.67 19.66 14.49
C ALA A 297 30.90 19.29 13.01
N MET A 298 30.86 17.99 12.67
CA MET A 298 30.90 17.51 11.29
C MET A 298 29.64 17.97 10.54
N LEU A 299 28.46 17.72 11.12
CA LEU A 299 27.18 18.01 10.46
C LEU A 299 26.94 19.51 10.25
N GLN A 300 27.40 20.35 11.18
CA GLN A 300 27.33 21.81 11.06
C GLN A 300 28.13 22.35 9.86
N LYS A 301 29.23 21.68 9.50
CA LYS A 301 30.12 22.06 8.39
C LYS A 301 29.80 21.31 7.09
N ALA A 302 28.94 20.30 7.16
CA ALA A 302 28.54 19.48 6.04
C ALA A 302 27.78 20.28 4.96
N GLN A 303 27.86 19.82 3.72
CA GLN A 303 27.03 20.36 2.65
C GLN A 303 25.56 19.95 2.83
N PHE A 304 24.66 20.67 2.19
CA PHE A 304 23.22 20.45 2.34
C PHE A 304 22.80 19.00 2.00
N ASP A 305 23.36 18.40 0.96
CA ASP A 305 23.07 17.01 0.57
C ASP A 305 23.48 15.99 1.63
N GLU A 306 24.61 16.22 2.30
CA GLU A 306 25.05 15.37 3.42
C GLU A 306 24.11 15.55 4.63
N LYS A 307 23.72 16.79 4.94
CA LYS A 307 22.75 17.06 6.01
C LYS A 307 21.42 16.36 5.74
N LEU A 308 20.88 16.45 4.52
CA LEU A 308 19.67 15.73 4.12
C LEU A 308 19.82 14.21 4.27
N SER A 309 20.99 13.67 3.94
CA SER A 309 21.28 12.24 4.09
C SER A 309 21.26 11.79 5.56
N VAL A 310 21.81 12.60 6.48
CA VAL A 310 21.76 12.32 7.92
C VAL A 310 20.34 12.44 8.48
N ILE A 311 19.56 13.43 8.02
CA ILE A 311 18.14 13.56 8.35
C ILE A 311 17.38 12.31 7.87
N GLY A 312 17.65 11.86 6.64
CA GLY A 312 17.06 10.65 6.07
C GLY A 312 17.43 9.38 6.85
N LEU A 313 18.66 9.26 7.34
CA LEU A 313 19.08 8.17 8.23
C LEU A 313 18.29 8.17 9.56
N LEU A 314 18.16 9.34 10.20
CA LEU A 314 17.39 9.50 11.44
C LEU A 314 15.92 9.11 11.21
N LEU A 315 15.30 9.64 10.16
CA LEU A 315 13.91 9.35 9.80
C LEU A 315 13.70 7.87 9.47
N SER A 316 14.63 7.24 8.74
CA SER A 316 14.55 5.80 8.43
C SER A 316 14.54 4.97 9.71
N ARG A 317 15.47 5.24 10.62
CA ARG A 317 15.57 4.50 11.89
C ARG A 317 14.37 4.76 12.80
N LEU A 318 13.89 6.00 12.86
CA LEU A 318 12.67 6.34 13.60
C LEU A 318 11.44 5.65 12.99
N ASN A 319 11.30 5.62 11.66
CA ASN A 319 10.17 4.98 10.98
C ASN A 319 10.10 3.47 11.24
N GLU A 320 11.24 2.77 11.25
CA GLU A 320 11.30 1.37 11.68
C GLU A 320 10.73 1.18 13.09
N LYS A 321 11.11 2.06 14.02
CA LYS A 321 10.66 2.01 15.42
C LYS A 321 9.20 2.41 15.60
N PHE A 322 8.72 3.42 14.88
CA PHE A 322 7.29 3.75 14.84
C PHE A 322 6.45 2.59 14.31
N ARG A 323 6.94 1.87 13.28
CA ARG A 323 6.27 0.69 12.75
C ARG A 323 6.25 -0.47 13.76
N GLU A 324 7.36 -0.73 14.46
CA GLU A 324 7.41 -1.74 15.54
C GLU A 324 6.41 -1.43 16.67
N ALA A 325 6.35 -0.17 17.11
CA ALA A 325 5.37 0.28 18.11
C ALA A 325 3.93 0.13 17.60
N PHE A 326 3.67 0.53 16.35
CA PHE A 326 2.37 0.37 15.70
C PHE A 326 1.91 -1.09 15.62
N LEU A 327 2.80 -2.01 15.21
CA LEU A 327 2.47 -3.44 15.14
C LEU A 327 2.22 -4.03 16.53
N THR A 328 2.98 -3.62 17.53
CA THR A 328 2.80 -4.04 18.93
C THR A 328 1.46 -3.55 19.50
N ASP A 329 1.06 -2.33 19.15
CA ASP A 329 -0.25 -1.77 19.49
C ASP A 329 -1.39 -2.56 18.84
N ARG A 330 -1.35 -2.77 17.51
CA ARG A 330 -2.36 -3.55 16.77
C ARG A 330 -2.50 -4.99 17.27
N LEU A 331 -1.37 -5.63 17.57
CA LEU A 331 -1.35 -6.96 18.18
C LEU A 331 -2.09 -6.96 19.53
N THR A 332 -1.82 -5.96 20.37
CA THR A 332 -2.44 -5.86 21.70
C THR A 332 -3.94 -5.61 21.60
N GLU A 333 -4.38 -4.76 20.67
CA GLU A 333 -5.81 -4.53 20.37
C GLU A 333 -6.50 -5.81 19.89
N ALA A 334 -5.88 -6.55 18.96
CA ALA A 334 -6.43 -7.78 18.41
C ALA A 334 -6.61 -8.86 19.49
N VAL A 335 -5.57 -9.07 20.32
CA VAL A 335 -5.63 -10.03 21.44
C VAL A 335 -6.69 -9.60 22.45
N PHE A 336 -6.76 -8.31 22.81
CA PHE A 336 -7.77 -7.81 23.74
C PHE A 336 -9.19 -8.07 23.25
N GLY A 337 -9.46 -7.84 21.96
CA GLY A 337 -10.76 -8.13 21.34
C GLY A 337 -11.17 -9.59 21.51
N ARG A 338 -10.24 -10.53 21.27
CA ARG A 338 -10.47 -11.97 21.41
C ARG A 338 -10.61 -12.42 22.85
N LEU A 339 -9.82 -11.86 23.77
CA LEU A 339 -9.94 -12.17 25.20
C LEU A 339 -11.27 -11.67 25.79
N LYS A 340 -11.83 -10.58 25.24
CA LYS A 340 -13.18 -10.11 25.63
C LYS A 340 -14.27 -11.09 25.20
N GLU A 341 -14.15 -11.68 24.02
CA GLU A 341 -15.02 -12.75 23.52
C GLU A 341 -14.89 -14.01 24.39
N TRP A 342 -13.66 -14.42 24.68
CA TRP A 342 -13.37 -15.53 25.58
C TRP A 342 -14.00 -15.36 26.97
N LYS A 343 -13.86 -14.16 27.57
CA LYS A 343 -14.45 -13.86 28.87
C LYS A 343 -15.97 -14.12 28.87
N LYS A 344 -16.67 -13.73 27.80
CA LYS A 344 -18.11 -13.97 27.67
C LYS A 344 -18.42 -15.47 27.59
N GLN A 345 -17.63 -16.26 26.85
CA GLN A 345 -17.80 -17.71 26.77
C GLN A 345 -17.59 -18.42 28.12
N LEU A 346 -16.69 -17.90 28.96
CA LEU A 346 -16.48 -18.42 30.32
C LEU A 346 -17.68 -18.16 31.23
N GLU A 347 -18.30 -16.96 31.13
CA GLU A 347 -19.51 -16.60 31.88
C GLU A 347 -20.70 -17.51 31.51
N ASP A 348 -20.80 -17.91 30.24
CA ASP A 348 -21.83 -18.82 29.73
C ASP A 348 -21.57 -20.32 30.06
N GLN A 349 -20.45 -20.65 30.75
CA GLN A 349 -20.01 -22.02 31.09
C GLN A 349 -20.03 -23.01 29.91
N ALA A 350 -19.85 -22.50 28.68
CA ALA A 350 -20.09 -23.27 27.47
C ALA A 350 -19.00 -24.31 27.15
N ALA A 351 -17.78 -24.14 27.68
CA ALA A 351 -16.64 -25.01 27.40
C ALA A 351 -15.56 -24.90 28.49
N GLU A 352 -14.66 -25.89 28.51
CA GLU A 352 -13.47 -25.86 29.36
C GLU A 352 -12.56 -24.68 28.96
N PRO A 353 -12.06 -23.85 29.90
CA PRO A 353 -11.39 -22.58 29.58
C PRO A 353 -10.25 -22.67 28.57
N GLY A 354 -9.39 -23.69 28.70
CA GLY A 354 -8.24 -23.92 27.80
C GLY A 354 -8.64 -24.34 26.39
N THR A 355 -9.67 -25.18 26.26
CA THR A 355 -10.17 -25.59 24.95
C THR A 355 -10.93 -24.46 24.24
N ALA A 356 -11.69 -23.66 24.99
CA ALA A 356 -12.36 -22.47 24.46
C ALA A 356 -11.34 -21.45 23.90
N LEU A 357 -10.24 -21.20 24.60
CA LEU A 357 -9.21 -20.26 24.14
C LEU A 357 -8.49 -20.79 22.88
N ARG A 358 -8.22 -22.10 22.82
CA ARG A 358 -7.66 -22.74 21.62
C ARG A 358 -8.62 -22.66 20.43
N GLN A 359 -9.91 -22.80 20.67
CA GLN A 359 -10.94 -22.68 19.64
C GLN A 359 -10.98 -21.26 19.07
N LEU A 360 -10.90 -20.22 19.92
CA LEU A 360 -10.80 -18.83 19.46
C LEU A 360 -9.55 -18.55 18.63
N ALA A 361 -8.41 -19.17 18.97
CA ALA A 361 -7.20 -19.05 18.16
C ALA A 361 -7.41 -19.62 16.74
N ARG A 362 -8.07 -20.79 16.63
CA ARG A 362 -8.41 -21.41 15.34
C ARG A 362 -9.39 -20.57 14.53
N GLU A 363 -10.43 -20.01 15.17
CA GLU A 363 -11.39 -19.14 14.51
C GLU A 363 -10.75 -17.85 14.00
N ALA A 364 -9.79 -17.30 14.76
CA ALA A 364 -8.99 -16.16 14.33
C ALA A 364 -8.11 -16.51 13.12
N GLU A 365 -7.48 -17.69 13.11
CA GLU A 365 -6.69 -18.19 11.99
C GLU A 365 -7.56 -18.40 10.72
N ASP A 366 -8.71 -19.07 10.86
CA ASP A 366 -9.64 -19.28 9.75
C ASP A 366 -10.16 -17.95 9.18
N SER A 367 -10.48 -16.99 10.06
CA SER A 367 -10.91 -15.65 9.66
C SER A 367 -9.81 -14.90 8.92
N LEU A 368 -8.56 -14.99 9.39
CA LEU A 368 -7.40 -14.40 8.74
C LEU A 368 -7.18 -15.00 7.34
N ASN A 369 -7.20 -16.33 7.23
CA ASN A 369 -7.02 -17.02 5.95
C ASN A 369 -8.10 -16.62 4.93
N ARG A 370 -9.37 -16.56 5.34
CA ARG A 370 -10.47 -16.08 4.47
C ARG A 370 -10.27 -14.64 4.02
N ARG A 371 -9.90 -13.72 4.93
CA ARG A 371 -9.67 -12.31 4.57
C ARG A 371 -8.47 -12.14 3.63
N ARG A 372 -7.42 -12.93 3.84
CA ARG A 372 -6.23 -12.98 2.99
C ARG A 372 -6.56 -13.46 1.58
N GLU A 373 -7.31 -14.55 1.44
CA GLU A 373 -7.80 -15.04 0.14
C GLU A 373 -8.71 -14.02 -0.58
N ASN A 374 -9.41 -13.19 0.19
CA ASN A 374 -10.26 -12.13 -0.33
C ASN A 374 -9.50 -10.84 -0.69
N GLY A 375 -8.20 -10.75 -0.39
CA GLY A 375 -7.39 -9.54 -0.58
C GLY A 375 -7.78 -8.38 0.35
N GLN A 376 -8.56 -8.68 1.40
CA GLN A 376 -9.17 -7.70 2.30
C GLN A 376 -8.25 -7.26 3.44
N THR A 377 -7.05 -7.82 3.57
CA THR A 377 -6.07 -7.49 4.62
C THR A 377 -4.77 -6.93 4.06
N GLY A 378 -4.18 -5.97 4.76
CA GLY A 378 -2.82 -5.47 4.48
C GLY A 378 -1.72 -6.28 5.18
N ARG A 379 -0.47 -6.18 4.72
CA ARG A 379 0.69 -6.90 5.32
C ARG A 379 0.85 -6.68 6.83
N ASP A 380 0.68 -5.45 7.30
CA ASP A 380 0.81 -5.13 8.73
C ASP A 380 -0.34 -5.69 9.56
N GLU A 381 -1.57 -5.66 9.02
CA GLU A 381 -2.75 -6.25 9.66
C GLU A 381 -2.58 -7.77 9.76
N GLU A 382 -2.11 -8.42 8.68
CA GLU A 382 -1.80 -9.84 8.69
C GLU A 382 -0.74 -10.17 9.72
N ALA A 383 0.34 -9.39 9.81
CA ALA A 383 1.39 -9.59 10.81
C ALA A 383 0.86 -9.49 12.26
N ALA A 384 0.01 -8.50 12.55
CA ALA A 384 -0.61 -8.33 13.86
C ALA A 384 -1.58 -9.48 14.19
N GLU A 385 -2.40 -9.91 13.23
CA GLU A 385 -3.36 -11.00 13.41
C GLU A 385 -2.68 -12.37 13.57
N TYR A 386 -1.63 -12.66 12.79
CA TYR A 386 -0.79 -13.85 13.01
C TYR A 386 -0.13 -13.83 14.40
N GLY A 387 0.33 -12.66 14.85
CA GLY A 387 0.82 -12.49 16.21
C GLY A 387 -0.26 -12.78 17.26
N CYS A 388 -1.50 -12.34 17.01
CA CYS A 388 -2.64 -12.58 17.89
C CYS A 388 -2.94 -14.08 18.00
N VAL A 389 -3.03 -14.79 16.88
CA VAL A 389 -3.22 -16.26 16.86
C VAL A 389 -2.14 -16.95 17.69
N ARG A 390 -0.86 -16.62 17.45
CA ARG A 390 0.27 -17.21 18.20
C ARG A 390 0.19 -16.96 19.71
N LEU A 391 -0.17 -15.75 20.14
CA LEU A 391 -0.32 -15.44 21.56
C LEU A 391 -1.50 -16.19 22.19
N LEU A 392 -2.65 -16.28 21.51
CA LEU A 392 -3.80 -17.04 22.00
C LEU A 392 -3.48 -18.54 22.12
N GLU A 393 -2.78 -19.11 21.14
CA GLU A 393 -2.31 -20.51 21.21
C GLU A 393 -1.34 -20.74 22.37
N GLN A 394 -0.42 -19.78 22.60
CA GLN A 394 0.49 -19.83 23.73
C GLN A 394 -0.29 -19.80 25.05
N TYR A 395 -1.21 -18.84 25.22
CA TYR A 395 -2.04 -18.74 26.42
C TYR A 395 -2.86 -20.01 26.64
N ALA A 396 -3.46 -20.57 25.58
CA ALA A 396 -4.22 -21.82 25.68
C ALA A 396 -3.35 -23.00 26.13
N ARG A 397 -2.14 -23.12 25.57
CA ARG A 397 -1.19 -24.19 25.95
C ARG A 397 -0.76 -24.07 27.41
N GLU A 398 -0.39 -22.88 27.84
CA GLU A 398 0.02 -22.60 29.21
C GLU A 398 -1.14 -22.85 30.19
N LEU A 399 -2.35 -22.42 29.83
CA LEU A 399 -3.56 -22.60 30.65
C LEU A 399 -3.92 -24.08 30.82
N ILE A 400 -3.87 -24.87 29.76
CA ILE A 400 -4.11 -26.33 29.80
C ILE A 400 -3.07 -27.03 30.67
N THR A 401 -1.83 -26.54 30.68
CA THR A 401 -0.76 -27.13 31.51
C THR A 401 -0.93 -26.76 32.99
N ALA A 402 -1.47 -25.57 33.28
CA ALA A 402 -1.64 -25.06 34.64
C ALA A 402 -2.87 -25.64 35.35
N GLU A 403 -3.84 -26.20 34.62
CA GLU A 403 -5.08 -26.82 35.14
C GLU A 403 -5.75 -26.05 36.30
N PRO A 404 -6.12 -24.77 36.10
CA PRO A 404 -6.76 -23.97 37.16
C PRO A 404 -8.12 -24.54 37.58
N GLU A 405 -8.39 -24.52 38.88
CA GLU A 405 -9.57 -25.16 39.48
C GLU A 405 -10.91 -24.48 39.14
N THR A 406 -10.90 -23.20 38.73
CA THR A 406 -12.11 -22.41 38.45
C THR A 406 -11.98 -21.57 37.17
N PRO A 407 -13.08 -21.25 36.48
CA PRO A 407 -13.08 -20.31 35.35
C PRO A 407 -12.52 -18.93 35.74
N GLU A 408 -12.75 -18.47 36.96
CA GLU A 408 -12.21 -17.22 37.49
C GLU A 408 -10.68 -17.29 37.63
N ALA A 409 -10.14 -18.41 38.14
CA ALA A 409 -8.70 -18.63 38.20
C ALA A 409 -8.07 -18.75 36.80
N ALA A 410 -8.77 -19.39 35.86
CA ALA A 410 -8.35 -19.46 34.46
C ALA A 410 -8.27 -18.08 33.81
N PHE A 411 -9.30 -17.24 34.03
CA PHE A 411 -9.32 -15.87 33.54
C PHE A 411 -8.21 -15.02 34.16
N ALA A 412 -7.97 -15.14 35.47
CA ALA A 412 -6.90 -14.45 36.16
C ALA A 412 -5.52 -14.82 35.61
N PHE A 413 -5.28 -16.11 35.33
CA PHE A 413 -4.05 -16.61 34.74
C PHE A 413 -3.76 -15.95 33.37
N VAL A 414 -4.73 -15.98 32.46
CA VAL A 414 -4.56 -15.38 31.12
C VAL A 414 -4.45 -13.86 31.22
N LYS A 415 -5.16 -13.23 32.16
CA LYS A 415 -5.06 -11.79 32.41
C LYS A 415 -3.65 -11.37 32.84
N GLU A 416 -2.99 -12.16 33.67
CA GLU A 416 -1.59 -11.90 34.07
C GLU A 416 -0.63 -11.99 32.87
N ARG A 417 -0.79 -13.00 32.01
CA ARG A 417 -0.01 -13.13 30.77
C ARG A 417 -0.28 -12.01 29.77
N PHE A 418 -1.52 -11.57 29.67
CA PHE A 418 -1.87 -10.41 28.85
C PHE A 418 -1.29 -9.11 29.41
N ALA A 419 -1.15 -9.00 30.74
CA ALA A 419 -0.49 -7.87 31.36
C ALA A 419 0.97 -7.73 30.92
N GLU A 420 1.70 -8.85 30.73
CA GLU A 420 3.05 -8.83 30.15
C GLU A 420 3.06 -8.18 28.76
N GLN A 421 2.08 -8.50 27.90
CA GLN A 421 1.95 -7.90 26.56
C GLN A 421 1.64 -6.41 26.63
N THR A 422 0.75 -5.98 27.53
CA THR A 422 0.46 -4.55 27.74
C THR A 422 1.68 -3.79 28.28
N GLY A 423 2.49 -4.44 29.13
CA GLY A 423 3.76 -3.91 29.62
C GLY A 423 4.77 -3.72 28.50
N ARG A 424 4.93 -4.71 27.61
CA ARG A 424 5.78 -4.60 26.40
C ARG A 424 5.35 -3.44 25.51
N ARG A 425 4.05 -3.29 25.27
CA ARG A 425 3.48 -2.16 24.51
C ARG A 425 3.88 -0.81 25.14
N SER A 426 3.71 -0.66 26.46
CA SER A 426 4.06 0.58 27.15
C SER A 426 5.56 0.89 27.04
N MET A 427 6.41 -0.11 27.30
CA MET A 427 7.87 0.06 27.22
C MET A 427 8.33 0.45 25.82
N GLU A 428 7.71 -0.12 24.77
CA GLU A 428 8.06 0.23 23.40
C GLU A 428 7.63 1.66 23.07
N ILE A 429 6.44 2.10 23.48
CA ILE A 429 5.99 3.49 23.32
C ILE A 429 6.96 4.46 24.02
N ASP A 430 7.31 4.19 25.27
CA ASP A 430 8.22 5.04 26.05
C ASP A 430 9.60 5.14 25.39
N ARG A 431 10.11 4.00 24.89
CA ARG A 431 11.38 3.92 24.18
C ARG A 431 11.36 4.74 22.89
N VAL A 432 10.32 4.59 22.06
CA VAL A 432 10.20 5.29 20.78
C VAL A 432 10.00 6.80 20.99
N SER A 433 9.21 7.19 22.00
CA SER A 433 9.06 8.59 22.42
C SER A 433 10.39 9.20 22.85
N ALA A 434 11.19 8.48 23.63
CA ALA A 434 12.53 8.94 24.03
C ALA A 434 13.47 9.06 22.82
N MET A 435 13.44 8.11 21.87
CA MET A 435 14.24 8.18 20.64
C MET A 435 13.85 9.40 19.79
N LEU A 436 12.55 9.69 19.65
CA LEU A 436 12.06 10.86 18.93
C LEU A 436 12.53 12.16 19.59
N HIS A 437 12.44 12.26 20.93
CA HIS A 437 12.93 13.43 21.67
C HIS A 437 14.43 13.63 21.43
N ARG A 438 15.24 12.58 21.57
CA ARG A 438 16.69 12.65 21.34
C ARG A 438 17.06 13.03 19.92
N ALA A 439 16.27 12.60 18.93
CA ALA A 439 16.42 13.06 17.55
C ALA A 439 16.19 14.58 17.43
N PHE A 440 15.14 15.11 18.09
CA PHE A 440 14.89 16.55 18.13
C PHE A 440 16.01 17.32 18.84
N ASP A 441 16.54 16.80 19.96
CA ASP A 441 17.67 17.41 20.66
C ASP A 441 18.90 17.49 19.77
N PHE A 442 19.23 16.39 19.09
CA PHE A 442 20.32 16.35 18.12
C PHE A 442 20.11 17.36 16.99
N MET A 443 18.93 17.40 16.39
CA MET A 443 18.59 18.35 15.33
C MET A 443 18.68 19.81 15.82
N ALA A 444 18.23 20.09 17.04
CA ALA A 444 18.27 21.42 17.63
C ALA A 444 19.72 21.88 17.90
N VAL A 445 20.57 20.98 18.39
CA VAL A 445 21.99 21.27 18.63
C VAL A 445 22.76 21.42 17.32
N ALA A 446 22.50 20.55 16.33
CA ALA A 446 23.20 20.57 15.05
C ALA A 446 22.77 21.74 14.16
N PHE A 447 21.49 22.11 14.16
CA PHE A 447 20.92 23.00 13.15
C PHE A 447 20.13 24.18 13.69
N GLY A 448 19.62 24.11 14.92
CA GLY A 448 18.78 25.17 15.49
C GLY A 448 17.49 25.40 14.68
N GLU A 449 17.13 26.68 14.48
CA GLU A 449 15.97 27.10 13.66
C GLU A 449 16.34 27.24 12.18
N SER A 450 16.68 26.13 11.52
CA SER A 450 17.08 26.12 10.11
C SER A 450 16.12 25.34 9.21
N GLN A 451 16.36 25.40 7.89
CA GLN A 451 15.60 24.65 6.89
C GLN A 451 15.66 23.13 7.12
N GLU A 452 16.76 22.61 7.67
CA GLU A 452 16.94 21.20 8.02
C GLU A 452 15.94 20.72 9.08
N MET A 453 15.65 21.55 10.08
CA MET A 453 14.61 21.27 11.08
C MET A 453 13.22 21.24 10.43
N VAL A 454 12.95 22.16 9.48
CA VAL A 454 11.70 22.19 8.72
C VAL A 454 11.51 20.89 7.93
N VAL A 455 12.55 20.44 7.23
CA VAL A 455 12.52 19.16 6.49
C VAL A 455 12.18 18.02 7.44
N PHE A 456 12.91 17.87 8.55
CA PHE A 456 12.68 16.79 9.51
C PHE A 456 11.23 16.75 10.04
N VAL A 457 10.66 17.90 10.42
CA VAL A 457 9.27 17.97 10.90
C VAL A 457 8.25 17.69 9.79
N THR A 458 8.52 18.17 8.58
CA THR A 458 7.68 17.92 7.41
C THR A 458 7.63 16.42 7.11
N GLU A 459 8.79 15.74 7.11
CA GLU A 459 8.86 14.31 6.88
C GLU A 459 8.15 13.48 7.95
N LEU A 460 8.26 13.87 9.23
CA LEU A 460 7.49 13.23 10.31
C LEU A 460 5.99 13.39 10.13
N THR A 461 5.54 14.50 9.53
CA THR A 461 4.12 14.79 9.27
C THR A 461 3.59 13.97 8.09
N VAL A 462 4.40 13.81 7.05
CA VAL A 462 4.08 13.05 5.82
C VAL A 462 4.14 11.54 6.09
N GLY A 463 5.04 11.08 6.96
CA GLY A 463 5.19 9.67 7.31
C GLY A 463 3.97 9.08 8.03
N PHE A 464 3.45 7.96 7.52
CA PHE A 464 2.26 7.30 8.07
C PHE A 464 2.44 6.88 9.55
N TYR A 465 3.51 6.14 9.86
CA TYR A 465 3.72 5.63 11.21
C TYR A 465 4.13 6.73 12.20
N SER A 466 4.95 7.70 11.78
CA SER A 466 5.34 8.84 12.61
C SER A 466 4.14 9.72 12.95
N SER A 467 3.34 10.09 11.95
CA SER A 467 2.15 10.92 12.15
C SER A 467 1.14 10.24 13.08
N LYS A 468 0.89 8.93 12.86
CA LYS A 468 0.00 8.15 13.73
C LYS A 468 0.53 8.04 15.17
N PHE A 469 1.82 7.74 15.32
CA PHE A 469 2.45 7.64 16.65
C PHE A 469 2.39 8.97 17.41
N ILE A 470 2.71 10.08 16.74
CA ILE A 470 2.68 11.43 17.34
C ILE A 470 1.24 11.82 17.71
N LEU A 471 0.25 11.51 16.87
CA LEU A 471 -1.15 11.77 17.16
C LEU A 471 -1.65 11.02 18.40
N GLU A 472 -1.24 9.76 18.57
CA GLU A 472 -1.71 8.88 19.65
C GLU A 472 -0.95 9.11 20.98
N ASN A 473 0.33 9.46 20.92
CA ASN A 473 1.22 9.52 22.11
C ASN A 473 1.71 10.94 22.45
N GLY A 474 1.55 11.89 21.51
CA GLY A 474 2.05 13.26 21.64
C GLY A 474 3.55 13.40 21.43
N SER A 475 3.99 14.61 21.12
CA SER A 475 5.42 14.97 21.10
C SER A 475 5.57 16.49 21.24
N GLU A 476 5.95 16.95 22.43
CA GLU A 476 6.13 18.38 22.72
C GLU A 476 7.14 19.06 21.76
N PRO A 477 8.30 18.45 21.45
CA PRO A 477 9.22 19.03 20.48
C PRO A 477 8.59 19.18 19.09
N TYR A 478 7.87 18.16 18.61
CA TYR A 478 7.18 18.22 17.33
C TYR A 478 6.13 19.34 17.30
N ASP A 479 5.25 19.41 18.30
CA ASP A 479 4.20 20.43 18.38
C ASP A 479 4.76 21.85 18.39
N ARG A 480 5.86 22.05 19.13
CA ARG A 480 6.57 23.33 19.20
C ARG A 480 7.05 23.76 17.82
N TRP A 481 7.71 22.87 17.09
CA TRP A 481 8.25 23.19 15.76
C TRP A 481 7.17 23.29 14.68
N ASN A 482 6.16 22.42 14.71
CA ASN A 482 5.05 22.45 13.77
C ASN A 482 4.24 23.75 13.89
N ARG A 483 4.00 24.24 15.12
CA ARG A 483 3.38 25.57 15.32
C ARG A 483 4.23 26.70 14.76
N LYS A 484 5.55 26.66 14.97
CA LYS A 484 6.47 27.67 14.41
C LYS A 484 6.42 27.70 12.87
N LEU A 485 6.35 26.54 12.23
CA LEU A 485 6.19 26.41 10.78
C LEU A 485 4.90 27.08 10.30
N LEU A 486 3.76 26.72 10.88
CA LEU A 486 2.44 27.28 10.53
C LEU A 486 2.38 28.80 10.71
N LEU A 487 3.06 29.34 11.73
CA LEU A 487 3.16 30.79 11.96
C LEU A 487 4.07 31.47 10.93
N GLY A 488 5.15 30.82 10.50
CA GLY A 488 6.04 31.30 9.45
C GLY A 488 5.37 31.35 8.07
N ASP A 489 4.54 30.35 7.75
CA ASP A 489 3.76 30.31 6.50
C ASP A 489 2.68 31.38 6.47
N LYS A 490 1.90 31.52 7.55
CA LYS A 490 0.95 32.64 7.70
C LYS A 490 1.60 34.00 7.57
N ARG A 491 2.81 34.17 8.11
CA ARG A 491 3.55 35.44 7.99
C ARG A 491 4.01 35.70 6.56
N ARG A 492 4.41 34.66 5.81
CA ARG A 492 4.74 34.76 4.38
C ARG A 492 3.53 35.07 3.52
N GLU A 493 2.39 34.41 3.75
CA GLU A 493 1.13 34.74 3.05
C GLU A 493 0.73 36.20 3.26
N ILE A 494 0.74 36.69 4.50
CA ILE A 494 0.41 38.09 4.83
C ILE A 494 1.38 39.07 4.16
N LEU A 495 2.69 38.78 4.12
CA LEU A 495 3.67 39.63 3.43
C LEU A 495 3.45 39.64 1.91
N THR A 496 3.06 38.49 1.34
CA THR A 496 2.77 38.37 -0.09
C THR A 496 1.48 39.12 -0.47
N GLU A 497 0.48 39.13 0.42
CA GLU A 497 -0.74 39.95 0.27
C GLU A 497 -0.44 41.46 0.39
N ILE A 498 0.45 41.88 1.30
CA ILE A 498 0.85 43.29 1.44
C ILE A 498 1.65 43.77 0.22
N ASP A 499 2.55 42.94 -0.31
CA ASP A 499 3.31 43.27 -1.52
C ASP A 499 2.40 43.26 -2.76
N GLY A 500 1.40 42.37 -2.82
CA GLY A 500 0.39 42.33 -3.89
C GLY A 500 -0.63 43.48 -3.84
N LEU A 501 -0.79 44.15 -2.70
CA LEU A 501 -1.60 45.37 -2.55
C LEU A 501 -0.80 46.66 -2.83
N SER A 502 0.52 46.54 -3.05
CA SER A 502 1.43 47.65 -3.32
C SER A 502 1.74 47.83 -4.82
N THR A 503 1.04 47.09 -5.69
CA THR A 503 0.96 47.28 -7.16
C THR A 503 -0.47 47.57 -7.57
#